data_AF-A0A1I7JFV3-F1
#
_entry.id   AF-A0A1I7JFV3-F1
#
_cell.length_a   1.000
_cell.length_b   1.000
_cell.length_c   1.000
_cell.angle_alpha   90.00
_cell.angle_beta   90.00
_cell.angle_gamma   90.00
#
_symmetry.space_group_name_H-M   'P 1'
#
loop_
_entity.id
_entity.type
_entity.pdbx_description
1 polymer ?
#
loop_
_entity_poly.entity_id
_entity_poly.type
_entity_poly.pdbx_seq_one_letter_code
_entity_poly.pdbx_strand_id
1 'polypeptide(L)' 'MVCIDDFATRKGKKYATVMIDINTHKIIDMINSRDYEKVSSWLKNFPNLKIIS' A
#
# COMPACT_ATOMS: atom_id res chain seq x y z
N MET A 1 -12.09 1.61 -4.89
CA MET A 1 -11.21 2.57 -4.17
C MET A 1 -10.17 1.75 -3.42
N VAL A 2 -8.93 2.21 -3.39
CA VAL A 2 -7.83 1.48 -2.74
C VAL A 2 -7.41 2.25 -1.50
N CYS A 3 -7.34 1.56 -0.37
CA CYS A 3 -6.69 2.07 0.83
C CYS A 3 -5.22 1.65 0.85
N ILE A 4 -4.36 2.52 1.34
CA ILE A 4 -2.94 2.26 1.56
C ILE A 4 -2.65 2.49 3.04
N ASP A 5 -2.02 1.52 3.68
CA ASP A 5 -1.68 1.58 5.11
C ASP A 5 -0.36 0.86 5.40
N ASP A 6 0.25 1.15 6.55
CA ASP A 6 1.41 0.46 7.08
C ASP A 6 0.99 -0.79 7.87
N PHE A 7 1.52 -1.95 7.48
CA PHE A 7 1.28 -3.23 8.13
C PHE A 7 2.55 -3.79 8.77
N ALA A 8 2.46 -4.15 10.05
CA ALA A 8 3.56 -4.79 10.75
C ALA A 8 3.62 -6.30 10.45
N THR A 9 4.43 -6.71 9.46
CA THR A 9 4.71 -8.13 9.18
C THR A 9 5.42 -8.84 10.33
N ARG A 10 6.21 -8.08 11.11
CA ARG A 10 6.73 -8.51 12.42
C ARG A 10 6.60 -7.34 13.38
N LYS A 11 5.69 -7.45 14.35
CA LYS A 11 5.37 -6.41 15.33
C LYS A 11 6.64 -5.77 15.90
N GLY A 12 6.75 -4.44 15.76
CA GLY A 12 7.86 -3.63 16.28
C GLY A 12 9.20 -3.82 15.57
N LYS A 13 9.27 -4.56 14.46
CA LYS A 13 10.55 -4.84 13.76
C LYS A 13 10.49 -4.60 12.26
N LYS A 14 9.44 -5.09 11.60
CA LYS A 14 9.34 -5.02 10.14
C LYS A 14 7.95 -4.56 9.74
N TYR A 15 7.93 -3.52 8.94
CA TYR A 15 6.75 -2.91 8.37
C TYR A 15 6.76 -3.06 6.85
N ALA A 16 5.58 -3.15 6.30
CA ALA A 16 5.28 -3.24 4.88
C ALA A 16 4.15 -2.25 4.60
N THR A 17 3.98 -1.86 3.35
CA THR A 17 2.80 -1.11 2.92
C THR A 17 1.82 -2.08 2.28
N VAL A 18 0.55 -2.04 2.70
CA VAL A 18 -0.51 -2.89 2.17
C VAL A 18 -1.50 -2.07 1.37
N MET A 19 -2.01 -2.68 0.31
CA MET A 19 -3.04 -2.10 -0.53
C MET A 19 -4.29 -2.96 -0.39
N ILE A 20 -5.40 -2.30 -0.07
CA ILE A 20 -6.67 -2.98 0.23
C ILE A 20 -7.75 -2.44 -0.71
N ASP A 21 -8.44 -3.34 -1.40
CA ASP A 21 -9.69 -2.98 -2.09
C ASP A 21 -10.79 -2.80 -1.03
N ILE A 22 -11.31 -1.58 -0.94
CA ILE A 22 -12.29 -1.20 0.09
C ILE A 22 -13.63 -1.92 -0.12
N ASN A 23 -14.01 -2.21 -1.37
CA ASN A 23 -15.30 -2.83 -1.66
C ASN A 23 -15.31 -4.30 -1.25
N THR A 24 -14.17 -4.98 -1.43
CA THR A 24 -14.04 -6.42 -1.16
C THR A 24 -13.35 -6.74 0.16
N HIS A 25 -12.75 -5.75 0.82
CA HIS A 25 -11.92 -5.88 2.01
C HIS A 25 -10.75 -6.86 1.84
N LYS A 26 -10.27 -7.04 0.60
CA LYS A 26 -9.17 -7.95 0.28
C LYS A 26 -7.88 -7.17 0.05
N ILE A 27 -6.78 -7.78 0.46
CA ILE A 27 -5.44 -7.32 0.11
C ILE A 27 -5.26 -7.54 -1.40
N ILE A 28 -4.95 -6.47 -2.12
CA ILE A 28 -4.67 -6.53 -3.57
C ILE A 28 -3.16 -6.63 -3.83
N ASP A 29 -2.34 -6.04 -2.97
CA ASP A 29 -0.89 -6.10 -3.06
C ASP A 29 -0.22 -5.74 -1.72
N MET A 30 1.07 -6.06 -1.60
CA MET A 30 1.91 -5.69 -0.47
C MET A 30 3.35 -5.39 -0.92
N ILE A 31 3.83 -4.21 -0.54
CA ILE A 31 5.22 -3.82 -0.70
C ILE A 31 5.94 -4.13 0.62
N ASN A 32 6.98 -4.97 0.58
CA ASN A 32 7.81 -5.31 1.75
C ASN A 32 8.74 -4.17 2.22
N SER A 33 8.23 -2.94 2.18
CA SER A 33 8.87 -1.73 2.68
C SER A 33 7.82 -0.62 2.81
N ARG A 34 8.09 0.34 3.70
CA ARG A 34 7.39 1.63 3.86
C ARG A 34 8.20 2.81 3.31
N ASP A 35 9.30 2.53 2.61
CA ASP A 35 10.18 3.55 2.05
C ASP A 35 9.44 4.32 0.94
N TYR A 36 9.48 5.65 1.02
CA TYR A 36 8.81 6.54 0.07
C TYR A 36 9.12 6.18 -1.39
N GLU A 37 10.39 5.93 -1.72
CA GLU A 37 10.81 5.64 -3.09
C GLU A 37 10.17 4.37 -3.65
N LYS A 38 10.05 3.32 -2.82
CA LYS A 38 9.46 2.03 -3.22
C LYS A 38 7.96 2.16 -3.40
N VAL A 39 7.28 2.84 -2.47
CA VAL A 39 5.84 3.07 -2.55
C VAL A 39 5.50 3.99 -3.73
N SER A 40 6.26 5.07 -3.94
CA SER A 40 6.09 6.00 -5.07
C SER A 40 6.28 5.29 -6.41
N SER A 41 7.30 4.43 -6.52
CA SER A 41 7.55 3.66 -7.75
C SER A 41 6.39 2.71 -8.06
N TRP A 42 5.80 2.08 -7.04
CA TRP A 42 4.63 1.24 -7.21
C TRP A 42 3.40 2.04 -7.64
N LEU A 43 3.14 3.19 -7.00
CA LEU A 43 2.02 4.07 -7.34
C LEU A 43 2.08 4.56 -8.79
N LYS A 44 3.29 4.83 -9.32
CA LYS A 44 3.50 5.25 -10.71
C LYS A 44 3.05 4.20 -11.74
N ASN A 45 2.92 2.93 -11.37
CA ASN A 45 2.38 1.89 -12.26
C ASN A 45 0.87 2.07 -12.53
N PHE A 46 0.19 2.94 -11.77
CA PHE A 46 -1.24 3.19 -11.88
C PHE A 46 -1.49 4.67 -12.22
N PRO A 47 -1.28 5.08 -13.47
CA PRO A 47 -1.38 6.49 -13.88
C PRO A 47 -2.80 7.08 -13.71
N ASN A 48 -3.81 6.22 -13.57
CA ASN A 48 -5.21 6.61 -13.38
C ASN A 48 -5.62 6.75 -11.90
N LEU A 49 -4.68 6.60 -10.94
CA LEU A 49 -4.98 6.82 -9.53
C LEU A 49 -5.31 8.30 -9.27
N LYS A 50 -6.38 8.52 -8.51
CA LYS A 50 -6.77 9.83 -8.02
C LYS A 50 -6.72 9.82 -6.49
N ILE A 51 -6.10 10.84 -5.92
CA ILE A 51 -6.11 11.06 -4.47
C ILE A 51 -7.49 11.59 -4.08
N ILE A 52 -8.10 10.96 -3.10
CA ILE A 52 -9.35 11.39 -2.48
C ILE A 52 -9.03 11.60 -0.99
N SER A 53 -9.32 12.79 -0.45
CA SER A 53 -9.08 13.19 0.95
C SER A 53 -10.36 13.56 1.64
#